data_AF-A0A520YV30-F1
#
_entry.id   AF-A0A520YV30-F1
#
_cell.length_a   1.000
_cell.length_b   1.000
_cell.length_c   1.000
_cell.angle_alpha   90.00
_cell.angle_beta   90.00
_cell.angle_gamma   90.00
#
_symmetry.space_group_name_H-M   'P 1'
#
loop_
_entity.id
_entity.type
_entity.pdbx_description
1 polymer ?
#
loop_
_entity_poly.entity_id
_entity_poly.type
_entity_poly.pdbx_seq_one_letter_code
_entity_poly.pdbx_strand_id
1 'polypeptide(L)'
;MNGIYCRGRFQTCPYTAWETWLLLGIFRKPNGYEITFHKFALIPRMHVIHALSKEHRMMINGLILKRFTVGSFPVNGYLVADPVTRVGAFIDPGGFSKEIDAFVREQKILLQYLFVTHGYWDHTEGLADFTSRYQVQSYAGEGEIHAVSYSLRGGGEVIEVGHLRFHVLLTPGHTPCGISYSVPGCVFTGDALFCGTVGSAGSLKEAKRQIDHIRRHIFSLPDEMMVFPAHGPMTTVGIKKYANPFFR
;
A
#
# COMPACT_ATOMS: atom_id res chain seq x y z
N MET A 1 22.78 -25.71 15.27
CA MET A 1 22.83 -24.37 15.91
C MET A 1 23.94 -23.59 15.24
N ASN A 2 23.58 -22.57 14.46
CA ASN A 2 24.43 -21.48 13.99
C ASN A 2 23.48 -20.43 13.41
N GLY A 3 22.91 -19.61 14.29
CA GLY A 3 22.05 -18.49 13.89
C GLY A 3 22.92 -17.36 13.36
N ILE A 4 22.70 -16.95 12.11
CA ILE A 4 23.36 -15.77 11.56
C ILE A 4 22.69 -14.55 12.19
N TYR A 5 23.38 -13.93 13.15
CA TYR A 5 23.05 -12.60 13.65
C TYR A 5 23.65 -11.56 12.71
N CYS A 6 22.81 -10.86 11.94
CA CYS A 6 23.26 -9.65 11.25
C CYS A 6 23.29 -8.47 12.23
N ARG A 7 24.44 -8.28 12.90
CA ARG A 7 24.85 -6.96 13.42
C ARG A 7 25.69 -6.27 12.33
N GLY A 8 25.19 -5.19 11.74
CA GLY A 8 26.03 -4.25 10.98
C GLY A 8 25.45 -3.71 9.67
N ARG A 9 25.62 -2.39 9.52
CA ARG A 9 25.59 -1.49 8.34
C ARG A 9 24.79 -1.92 7.10
N PHE A 10 23.87 -1.02 6.72
CA PHE A 10 23.20 -0.92 5.43
C PHE A 10 24.14 -1.31 4.26
N GLN A 11 23.95 -2.51 3.73
CA GLN A 11 24.33 -2.86 2.37
C GLN A 11 23.04 -3.15 1.59
N THR A 12 22.94 -2.48 0.45
CA THR A 12 21.90 -2.60 -0.57
C THR A 12 21.46 -4.06 -0.73
N CYS A 13 20.17 -4.35 -0.55
CA CYS A 13 19.64 -5.69 -0.77
C CYS A 13 19.59 -5.96 -2.29
N PRO A 14 20.43 -6.86 -2.84
CA PRO A 14 20.17 -7.43 -4.15
C PRO A 14 19.08 -8.52 -3.95
N TYR A 15 18.61 -9.14 -5.02
CA TYR A 15 17.77 -10.35 -5.05
C TYR A 15 16.25 -10.14 -5.22
N THR A 16 15.86 -10.44 -6.46
CA THR A 16 14.56 -10.46 -7.13
C THR A 16 13.72 -11.71 -6.82
N ALA A 17 13.57 -12.12 -5.56
CA ALA A 17 12.74 -13.29 -5.22
C ALA A 17 11.94 -13.07 -3.92
N TRP A 18 10.72 -12.57 -4.06
CA TRP A 18 9.89 -12.07 -2.95
C TRP A 18 8.86 -13.06 -2.37
N GLU A 19 8.96 -14.36 -2.64
CA GLU A 19 7.94 -15.32 -2.19
C GLU A 19 8.19 -16.03 -0.84
N THR A 20 9.30 -15.82 -0.12
CA THR A 20 9.68 -16.76 0.97
C THR A 20 9.85 -16.19 2.37
N TRP A 21 9.43 -14.95 2.63
CA TRP A 21 9.57 -14.33 3.94
C TRP A 21 8.22 -13.95 4.57
N LEU A 22 7.92 -14.54 5.73
CA LEU A 22 6.79 -14.13 6.57
C LEU A 22 7.29 -13.18 7.67
N LEU A 23 6.62 -12.04 7.85
CA LEU A 23 6.84 -11.17 9.01
C LEU A 23 6.20 -11.84 10.22
N LEU A 24 7.01 -12.25 11.20
CA LEU A 24 6.54 -12.95 12.40
C LEU A 24 6.24 -12.02 13.56
N GLY A 25 6.79 -10.81 13.57
CA GLY A 25 6.51 -9.82 14.61
C GLY A 25 7.43 -8.60 14.54
N ILE A 26 6.97 -7.51 15.15
CA ILE A 26 7.74 -6.29 15.39
C ILE A 26 7.84 -6.13 16.91
N PHE A 27 9.05 -6.22 17.45
CA PHE A 27 9.27 -6.12 18.89
C PHE A 27 9.97 -4.81 19.23
N ARG A 28 9.36 -4.02 20.12
CA ARG A 28 9.96 -2.80 20.65
C ARG A 28 11.11 -3.17 21.61
N LYS A 29 12.30 -2.64 21.37
CA LYS A 29 13.48 -2.77 22.24
C LYS A 29 13.94 -1.38 22.70
N PRO A 30 14.76 -1.29 23.77
CA PRO A 30 15.25 -0.01 24.29
C PRO A 30 15.99 0.87 23.26
N ASN A 31 16.60 0.25 22.22
CA ASN A 31 17.42 0.95 21.23
C ASN A 31 16.81 0.93 19.81
N GLY A 32 15.52 0.64 19.67
CA GLY A 32 14.83 0.60 18.38
C GLY A 32 13.87 -0.59 18.24
N TYR A 33 13.51 -0.93 17.01
CA TYR A 33 12.64 -2.05 16.71
C TYR A 33 13.47 -3.24 16.20
N GLU A 34 13.17 -4.43 16.72
CA GLU A 34 13.65 -5.68 16.15
C GLU A 34 12.54 -6.25 15.25
N ILE A 35 12.87 -6.46 13.98
CA ILE A 35 11.95 -7.00 12.98
C ILE A 35 12.43 -8.41 12.65
N THR A 36 11.59 -9.40 12.93
CA THR A 36 11.93 -10.81 12.69
C THR A 36 11.24 -11.30 11.43
N PHE A 37 12.06 -11.64 10.43
CA PHE A 37 11.63 -12.37 9.25
C PHE A 37 12.09 -13.82 9.36
N HIS A 38 11.26 -14.77 8.91
CA HIS A 38 11.69 -16.16 8.75
C HIS A 38 11.65 -16.58 7.28
N LYS A 39 12.77 -17.17 6.85
CA LYS A 39 12.93 -17.75 5.52
C LYS A 39 12.28 -19.12 5.54
N PHE A 40 11.38 -19.39 4.59
CA PHE A 40 10.97 -20.77 4.35
C PHE A 40 12.15 -21.53 3.72
N ALA A 41 12.92 -22.22 4.57
CA ALA A 41 13.80 -23.31 4.17
C ALA A 41 13.38 -24.55 4.95
N LEU A 42 12.60 -25.41 4.28
CA LEU A 42 12.37 -26.83 4.57
C LEU A 42 12.59 -27.26 6.02
N ILE A 43 11.55 -27.20 6.85
CA ILE A 43 11.49 -27.96 8.12
C ILE A 43 10.51 -29.12 7.92
N PRO A 44 10.98 -30.38 7.85
CA PRO A 44 10.09 -31.53 7.84
C PRO A 44 9.58 -31.76 9.27
N ARG A 45 8.25 -31.90 9.40
CA ARG A 45 7.48 -32.20 10.61
C ARG A 45 7.29 -31.05 11.61
N MET A 46 6.22 -30.28 11.39
CA MET A 46 5.35 -29.83 12.49
C MET A 46 3.92 -29.67 11.97
N HIS A 47 3.01 -30.48 12.52
CA HIS A 47 1.59 -30.57 12.18
C HIS A 47 0.76 -29.32 12.59
N VAL A 48 1.30 -28.11 12.42
CA VAL A 48 0.64 -26.85 12.85
C VAL A 48 0.55 -25.80 11.72
N ILE A 49 1.20 -26.00 10.57
CA ILE A 49 1.25 -24.97 9.50
C ILE A 49 0.25 -25.24 8.36
N HIS A 50 -0.43 -26.39 8.33
CA HIS A 50 -1.43 -26.69 7.30
C HIS A 50 -2.82 -26.03 7.55
N ALA A 51 -3.02 -25.39 8.70
CA ALA A 51 -4.29 -24.76 9.10
C ALA A 51 -4.25 -23.22 9.13
N LEU A 52 -3.17 -22.58 8.66
CA LEU A 52 -3.15 -21.14 8.39
C LEU A 52 -3.61 -20.92 6.95
N SER A 53 -4.90 -21.22 6.74
CA SER A 53 -5.63 -21.14 5.48
C SER A 53 -5.60 -19.73 4.88
N LYS A 54 -5.83 -19.66 3.56
CA LYS A 54 -6.02 -18.46 2.71
C LYS A 54 -6.65 -17.24 3.42
N GLU A 55 -7.54 -17.46 4.38
CA GLU A 55 -8.36 -16.48 5.09
C GLU A 55 -7.56 -15.41 5.87
N HIS A 56 -6.45 -15.76 6.54
CA HIS A 56 -5.70 -14.77 7.33
C HIS A 56 -4.80 -13.85 6.49
N ARG A 57 -4.41 -14.27 5.28
CA ARG A 57 -3.73 -13.36 4.34
C ARG A 57 -4.68 -12.30 3.75
N MET A 58 -5.98 -12.58 3.82
CA MET A 58 -7.02 -11.72 3.28
C MET A 58 -7.55 -10.73 4.32
N MET A 59 -7.54 -11.07 5.61
CA MET A 59 -8.04 -10.21 6.68
C MET A 59 -6.89 -9.48 7.39
N ILE A 60 -6.69 -8.21 7.04
CA ILE A 60 -5.83 -7.32 7.83
C ILE A 60 -6.75 -6.42 8.65
N ASN A 61 -6.66 -6.42 9.98
CA ASN A 61 -7.40 -5.48 10.85
C ASN A 61 -8.91 -5.33 10.53
N GLY A 62 -9.56 -6.41 10.07
CA GLY A 62 -10.99 -6.38 9.72
C GLY A 62 -11.32 -5.83 8.33
N LEU A 63 -10.38 -5.82 7.38
CA LEU A 63 -10.64 -5.56 5.95
C LEU A 63 -10.20 -6.74 5.06
N ILE A 64 -10.88 -6.97 3.94
CA ILE A 64 -10.40 -7.84 2.87
C ILE A 64 -9.35 -7.07 2.08
N LEU A 65 -8.12 -7.56 2.01
CA LEU A 65 -7.02 -6.94 1.25
C LEU A 65 -6.36 -7.96 0.32
N LYS A 66 -6.15 -7.55 -0.94
CA LYS A 66 -5.25 -8.27 -1.84
C LYS A 66 -4.47 -7.29 -2.71
N ARG A 67 -3.16 -7.53 -2.84
CA ARG A 67 -2.29 -6.85 -3.79
C ARG A 67 -2.27 -7.61 -5.12
N PHE A 68 -2.28 -6.86 -6.22
CA PHE A 68 -2.06 -7.32 -7.57
C PHE A 68 -0.89 -6.55 -8.17
N THR A 69 -0.12 -7.20 -9.05
CA THR A 69 0.81 -6.50 -9.92
C THR A 69 0.09 -6.28 -11.25
N VAL A 70 -0.07 -5.01 -11.64
CA VAL A 70 -0.90 -4.59 -12.76
C VAL A 70 -0.13 -3.68 -13.71
N GLY A 71 -0.67 -3.52 -14.93
CA GLY A 71 -0.17 -2.59 -15.93
C GLY A 71 1.00 -3.10 -16.75
N SER A 72 1.32 -2.38 -17.81
CA SER A 72 2.47 -2.64 -18.67
C SER A 72 3.79 -2.27 -17.98
N PHE A 73 3.73 -1.26 -17.10
CA PHE A 73 4.78 -0.95 -16.13
C PHE A 73 4.33 -1.48 -14.76
N PRO A 74 4.98 -2.50 -14.18
CA PRO A 74 4.46 -3.21 -13.02
C PRO A 74 4.21 -2.31 -11.80
N VAL A 75 2.94 -2.08 -11.48
CA VAL A 75 2.47 -1.31 -10.32
C VAL A 75 1.76 -2.23 -9.34
N ASN A 76 1.90 -1.96 -8.05
CA ASN A 76 1.09 -2.58 -7.00
C ASN A 76 -0.31 -1.94 -6.99
N GLY A 77 -1.29 -2.61 -7.57
CA GLY A 77 -2.70 -2.31 -7.38
C GLY A 77 -3.25 -3.03 -6.14
N TYR A 78 -4.14 -2.39 -5.39
CA TYR A 78 -4.69 -2.99 -4.16
C TYR A 78 -6.20 -3.04 -4.20
N LEU A 79 -6.78 -4.22 -4.00
CA LEU A 79 -8.20 -4.35 -3.73
C LEU A 79 -8.42 -4.37 -2.21
N VAL A 80 -9.22 -3.44 -1.73
CA VAL A 80 -9.70 -3.37 -0.35
C VAL A 80 -11.21 -3.50 -0.32
N ALA A 81 -11.77 -4.34 0.56
CA ALA A 81 -13.22 -4.41 0.73
C ALA A 81 -13.62 -4.59 2.20
N ASP A 82 -14.80 -4.07 2.53
CA ASP A 82 -15.46 -4.34 3.80
C ASP A 82 -15.89 -5.82 3.86
N PRO A 83 -15.46 -6.60 4.87
CA PRO A 83 -15.81 -8.01 4.96
C PRO A 83 -17.31 -8.26 5.21
N VAL A 84 -18.03 -7.27 5.72
CA VAL A 84 -19.46 -7.34 6.05
C VAL A 84 -20.30 -6.97 4.83
N THR A 85 -20.20 -5.73 4.35
CA THR A 85 -21.03 -5.24 3.23
C THR A 85 -20.53 -5.73 1.87
N ARG A 86 -19.28 -6.18 1.80
CA ARG A 86 -18.58 -6.55 0.56
C ARG A 86 -18.37 -5.41 -0.42
N VAL A 87 -18.71 -4.17 -0.06
CA VAL A 87 -18.38 -3.00 -0.86
C VAL A 87 -16.86 -2.82 -0.87
N GLY A 88 -16.29 -2.61 -2.06
CA GLY A 88 -14.84 -2.56 -2.24
C GLY A 88 -14.35 -1.41 -3.10
N ALA A 89 -13.07 -1.09 -2.90
CA ALA A 89 -12.29 -0.14 -3.66
C ALA A 89 -11.06 -0.83 -4.28
N PHE A 90 -10.69 -0.41 -5.50
CA PHE A 90 -9.41 -0.74 -6.10
C PHE A 90 -8.52 0.51 -6.13
N ILE A 91 -7.31 0.40 -5.61
CA ILE A 91 -6.35 1.51 -5.47
C ILE A 91 -5.25 1.35 -6.52
N ASP A 92 -4.94 2.44 -7.21
CA ASP A 92 -3.99 2.54 -8.34
C ASP A 92 -4.26 1.49 -9.44
N PRO A 93 -5.36 1.67 -10.21
CA PRO A 93 -5.76 0.79 -11.30
C PRO A 93 -4.83 0.96 -12.52
N GLY A 94 -3.57 0.61 -12.37
CA GLY A 94 -2.55 0.64 -13.43
C GLY A 94 -2.76 -0.36 -14.56
N GLY A 95 -3.69 -1.29 -14.40
CA GLY A 95 -4.09 -2.25 -15.42
C GLY A 95 -5.14 -3.20 -14.88
N PHE A 96 -5.73 -3.98 -15.78
CA PHE A 96 -6.73 -4.98 -15.42
C PHE A 96 -6.27 -6.38 -15.76
N SER A 97 -6.64 -7.36 -14.92
CA SER A 97 -6.31 -8.78 -15.15
C SER A 97 -7.49 -9.67 -14.79
N LYS A 98 -7.54 -10.86 -15.40
CA LYS A 98 -8.55 -11.88 -15.05
C LYS A 98 -8.45 -12.34 -13.60
N GLU A 99 -7.27 -12.20 -12.97
CA GLU A 99 -7.09 -12.53 -11.56
C GLU A 99 -7.85 -11.57 -10.65
N ILE A 100 -7.94 -10.29 -11.03
CA ILE A 100 -8.73 -9.29 -10.30
C ILE A 100 -10.21 -9.67 -10.37
N ASP A 101 -10.72 -9.95 -11.58
CA ASP A 101 -12.12 -10.36 -11.75
C ASP A 101 -12.46 -11.64 -11.00
N ALA A 102 -11.59 -12.66 -11.08
CA ALA A 102 -11.75 -13.89 -10.33
C ALA A 102 -11.82 -13.63 -8.82
N PHE A 103 -10.94 -12.78 -8.29
CA PHE A 103 -10.94 -12.44 -6.87
C PHE A 103 -12.20 -11.67 -6.45
N VAL A 104 -12.65 -10.69 -7.24
CA VAL A 104 -13.90 -9.95 -7.00
C VAL A 104 -15.07 -10.93 -6.91
N ARG A 105 -15.17 -11.87 -7.85
CA ARG A 105 -16.24 -12.88 -7.88
C ARG A 105 -16.16 -13.88 -6.73
N GLU A 106 -14.99 -14.45 -6.48
CA GLU A 106 -14.75 -15.42 -5.40
C GLU A 106 -15.10 -14.82 -4.04
N GLN A 107 -14.75 -13.55 -3.83
CA GLN A 107 -14.99 -12.84 -2.57
C GLN A 107 -16.34 -12.15 -2.50
N LYS A 108 -17.15 -12.26 -3.55
CA LYS A 108 -18.47 -11.63 -3.68
C LYS A 108 -18.42 -10.12 -3.43
N ILE A 109 -17.35 -9.48 -3.91
CA ILE A 109 -17.09 -8.06 -3.70
C ILE A 109 -17.95 -7.23 -4.67
N LEU A 110 -18.65 -6.24 -4.13
CA LEU A 110 -19.29 -5.19 -4.89
C LEU A 110 -18.29 -4.06 -5.09
N LEU A 111 -17.50 -4.15 -6.17
CA LEU A 111 -16.49 -3.15 -6.49
C LEU A 111 -17.16 -1.87 -7.01
N GLN A 112 -17.04 -0.78 -6.25
CA GLN A 112 -17.72 0.50 -6.54
C GLN A 112 -16.77 1.70 -6.59
N TYR A 113 -15.54 1.56 -6.11
CA TYR A 113 -14.61 2.67 -5.97
C TYR A 113 -13.30 2.37 -6.68
N LEU A 114 -12.80 3.35 -7.43
CA LEU A 114 -11.42 3.39 -7.89
C LEU A 114 -10.73 4.56 -7.22
N PHE A 115 -9.64 4.30 -6.52
CA PHE A 115 -8.84 5.32 -5.86
C PHE A 115 -7.51 5.45 -6.58
N VAL A 116 -7.21 6.64 -7.08
CA VAL A 116 -5.92 6.92 -7.72
C VAL A 116 -5.13 7.84 -6.80
N THR A 117 -3.89 7.47 -6.52
CA THR A 117 -3.00 8.23 -5.63
C THR A 117 -2.39 9.44 -6.34
N HIS A 118 -2.07 9.31 -7.63
CA HIS A 118 -1.50 10.37 -8.45
C HIS A 118 -1.65 10.14 -9.98
N GLY A 119 -1.48 11.20 -10.77
CA GLY A 119 -1.76 11.28 -12.20
C GLY A 119 -0.64 10.80 -13.12
N TYR A 120 -0.04 9.65 -12.84
CA TYR A 120 0.84 8.98 -13.80
C TYR A 120 0.12 7.86 -14.56
N TRP A 121 0.58 7.63 -15.79
CA TRP A 121 -0.09 6.75 -16.74
C TRP A 121 -0.11 5.31 -16.24
N ASP A 122 0.96 4.85 -15.60
CA ASP A 122 1.09 3.50 -15.05
C ASP A 122 0.16 3.26 -13.85
N HIS A 123 -0.40 4.30 -13.23
CA HIS A 123 -1.41 4.18 -12.17
C HIS A 123 -2.84 4.32 -12.69
N THR A 124 -3.02 4.71 -13.96
CA THR A 124 -4.32 5.09 -14.55
C THR A 124 -4.68 4.31 -15.81
N GLU A 125 -3.73 3.56 -16.41
CA GLU A 125 -3.90 2.78 -17.65
C GLU A 125 -5.11 1.83 -17.59
N GLY A 126 -5.41 1.25 -16.42
CA GLY A 126 -6.53 0.34 -16.24
C GLY A 126 -7.90 1.01 -16.03
N LEU A 127 -8.00 2.32 -15.86
CA LEU A 127 -9.26 3.00 -15.52
C LEU A 127 -10.40 2.63 -16.49
N ALA A 128 -10.13 2.69 -17.80
CA ALA A 128 -11.12 2.38 -18.83
C ALA A 128 -11.61 0.92 -18.77
N ASP A 129 -10.71 -0.01 -18.44
CA ASP A 129 -11.05 -1.42 -18.31
C ASP A 129 -11.94 -1.68 -17.09
N PHE A 130 -11.66 -1.03 -15.96
CA PHE A 130 -12.51 -1.12 -14.78
C PHE A 130 -13.88 -0.48 -15.01
N THR A 131 -13.94 0.73 -15.58
CA THR A 131 -15.22 1.46 -15.80
C THR A 131 -16.13 0.79 -16.83
N SER A 132 -15.57 0.02 -17.77
CA SER A 132 -16.36 -0.75 -18.74
C SER A 132 -16.91 -2.07 -18.17
N ARG A 133 -16.38 -2.55 -17.04
CA ARG A 133 -16.73 -3.86 -16.44
C ARG A 133 -17.50 -3.74 -15.14
N TYR A 134 -17.28 -2.66 -14.39
CA TYR A 134 -17.91 -2.42 -13.10
C TYR A 134 -18.56 -1.04 -13.04
N GLN A 135 -19.61 -0.91 -12.25
CA GLN A 135 -20.23 0.37 -11.94
C GLN A 135 -19.44 1.08 -10.83
N VAL A 136 -18.30 1.64 -11.22
CA VAL A 136 -17.35 2.27 -10.30
C VAL A 136 -17.32 3.79 -10.44
N GLN A 137 -17.02 4.46 -9.34
CA GLN A 137 -16.70 5.88 -9.30
C GLN A 137 -15.21 6.05 -9.00
N SER A 138 -14.53 6.89 -9.76
CA SER A 138 -13.10 7.14 -9.61
C SER A 138 -12.82 8.41 -8.82
N TYR A 139 -11.77 8.38 -8.00
CA TYR A 139 -11.36 9.47 -7.12
C TYR A 139 -9.85 9.72 -7.26
N ALA A 140 -9.46 10.98 -7.29
CA ALA A 140 -8.05 11.41 -7.28
C ALA A 140 -7.92 12.81 -6.66
N GLY A 141 -6.69 13.24 -6.38
CA GLY A 141 -6.41 14.61 -5.92
C GLY A 141 -6.87 15.67 -6.93
N GLU A 142 -7.36 16.80 -6.43
CA GLU A 142 -7.83 17.93 -7.25
C GLU A 142 -6.68 18.43 -8.13
N GLY A 143 -6.86 18.32 -9.45
CA GLY A 143 -5.85 18.71 -10.44
C GLY A 143 -4.85 17.61 -10.83
N GLU A 144 -4.93 16.39 -10.28
CA GLU A 144 -4.10 15.25 -10.74
C GLU A 144 -4.61 14.69 -12.07
N ILE A 145 -5.92 14.41 -12.14
CA ILE A 145 -6.53 13.70 -13.27
C ILE A 145 -7.88 14.35 -13.58
N HIS A 146 -8.06 14.84 -14.79
CA HIS A 146 -9.31 15.50 -15.19
C HIS A 146 -10.48 14.54 -15.43
N ALA A 147 -10.19 13.26 -15.70
CA ALA A 147 -11.18 12.27 -16.11
C ALA A 147 -11.77 11.43 -14.95
N VAL A 148 -11.48 11.78 -13.69
CA VAL A 148 -12.06 11.07 -12.54
C VAL A 148 -13.47 11.56 -12.22
N SER A 149 -14.29 10.70 -11.62
CA SER A 149 -15.64 11.06 -11.17
C SER A 149 -15.63 12.15 -10.10
N TYR A 150 -14.66 12.11 -9.18
CA TYR A 150 -14.55 13.02 -8.04
C TYR A 150 -13.10 13.50 -7.83
N SER A 151 -12.94 14.81 -7.68
CA SER A 151 -11.68 15.45 -7.31
C SER A 151 -11.65 15.74 -5.80
N LEU A 152 -10.57 15.32 -5.14
CA LEU A 152 -10.39 15.39 -3.70
C LEU A 152 -9.40 16.50 -3.34
N ARG A 153 -9.77 17.34 -2.39
CA ARG A 153 -8.90 18.42 -1.87
C ARG A 153 -7.95 17.93 -0.78
N GLY A 154 -8.20 16.75 -0.23
CA GLY A 154 -7.49 16.19 0.90
C GLY A 154 -7.76 16.95 2.21
N GLY A 155 -6.92 16.70 3.22
CA GLY A 155 -6.93 17.52 4.44
C GLY A 155 -8.13 17.31 5.37
N GLY A 156 -8.69 16.09 5.39
CA GLY A 156 -9.79 15.73 6.31
C GLY A 156 -10.99 15.07 5.62
N GLU A 157 -10.99 15.01 4.29
CA GLU A 157 -12.01 14.27 3.54
C GLU A 157 -11.98 12.78 3.89
N VAL A 158 -13.19 12.21 3.98
CA VAL A 158 -13.42 10.80 4.28
C VAL A 158 -14.34 10.22 3.23
N ILE A 159 -13.96 9.08 2.67
CA ILE A 159 -14.76 8.31 1.72
C ILE A 159 -15.20 7.03 2.40
N GLU A 160 -16.50 6.74 2.37
CA GLU A 160 -17.07 5.53 2.96
C GLU A 160 -17.18 4.43 1.91
N VAL A 161 -16.56 3.29 2.19
CA VAL A 161 -16.58 2.09 1.35
C VAL A 161 -17.17 0.97 2.18
N GLY A 162 -18.50 0.85 2.13
CA GLY A 162 -19.23 0.06 3.14
C GLY A 162 -19.08 0.70 4.52
N HIS A 163 -18.63 -0.07 5.51
CA HIS A 163 -18.29 0.44 6.83
C HIS A 163 -16.85 0.98 6.94
N LEU A 164 -16.02 0.81 5.91
CA LEU A 164 -14.65 1.30 5.93
C LEU A 164 -14.61 2.80 5.67
N ARG A 165 -13.85 3.53 6.48
CA ARG A 165 -13.64 4.98 6.35
C ARG A 165 -12.24 5.25 5.85
N PHE A 166 -12.13 5.66 4.59
CA PHE A 166 -10.87 6.05 3.96
C PHE A 166 -10.63 7.54 4.15
N HIS A 167 -9.63 7.89 4.96
CA HIS A 167 -9.14 9.25 5.13
C HIS A 167 -8.19 9.63 3.99
N VAL A 168 -8.41 10.78 3.39
CA VAL A 168 -7.58 11.32 2.31
C VAL A 168 -6.49 12.21 2.91
N LEU A 169 -5.24 11.81 2.71
CA LEU A 169 -4.05 12.50 3.22
C LEU A 169 -3.30 13.18 2.07
N LEU A 170 -2.98 14.46 2.23
CA LEU A 170 -2.19 15.19 1.25
C LEU A 170 -0.73 14.72 1.27
N THR A 171 -0.24 14.20 0.15
CA THR A 171 1.16 13.77 -0.03
C THR A 171 1.75 14.29 -1.34
N PRO A 172 1.67 15.60 -1.62
CA PRO A 172 2.22 16.16 -2.84
C PRO A 172 3.76 16.20 -2.81
N GLY A 173 4.35 16.29 -3.99
CA GLY A 173 5.77 16.51 -4.22
C GLY A 173 6.33 15.57 -5.29
N HIS A 174 5.96 14.28 -5.24
CA HIS A 174 6.15 13.39 -6.39
C HIS A 174 5.32 13.89 -7.58
N THR A 175 4.04 14.13 -7.33
CA THR A 175 3.16 14.94 -8.18
C THR A 175 2.62 16.14 -7.40
N PRO A 176 2.21 17.24 -8.06
CA PRO A 176 1.80 18.47 -7.38
C PRO A 176 0.60 18.33 -6.43
N CYS A 177 -0.30 17.38 -6.69
CA CYS A 177 -1.57 17.18 -5.99
C CYS A 177 -1.76 15.72 -5.52
N GLY A 178 -0.68 14.94 -5.44
CA GLY A 178 -0.71 13.54 -5.00
C GLY A 178 -1.30 13.35 -3.60
N ILE A 179 -2.03 12.26 -3.42
CA ILE A 179 -2.73 11.90 -2.18
C ILE A 179 -2.45 10.45 -1.78
N SER A 180 -2.60 10.20 -0.49
CA SER A 180 -2.54 8.86 0.10
C SER A 180 -3.88 8.53 0.75
N TYR A 181 -4.27 7.26 0.72
CA TYR A 181 -5.53 6.79 1.31
C TYR A 181 -5.24 6.00 2.58
N SER A 182 -5.81 6.40 3.69
CA SER A 182 -5.62 5.77 5.00
C SER A 182 -6.92 5.14 5.50
N VAL A 183 -6.88 3.87 5.83
CA VAL A 183 -8.00 3.07 6.38
C VAL A 183 -7.47 2.32 7.62
N PRO A 184 -8.29 1.87 8.58
CA PRO A 184 -7.76 1.22 9.78
C PRO A 184 -6.70 0.16 9.50
N GLY A 185 -5.48 0.39 10.00
CA GLY A 185 -4.33 -0.50 9.83
C GLY A 185 -3.44 -0.30 8.60
N CYS A 186 -3.93 0.39 7.57
CA CYS A 186 -3.27 0.46 6.26
C CYS A 186 -3.28 1.88 5.69
N VAL A 187 -2.14 2.34 5.19
CA VAL A 187 -2.04 3.56 4.37
C VAL A 187 -1.44 3.21 3.01
N PHE A 188 -2.12 3.62 1.94
CA PHE A 188 -1.72 3.44 0.56
C PHE A 188 -1.09 4.74 0.08
N THR A 189 0.22 4.72 -0.15
CA THR A 189 1.02 5.93 -0.31
C THR A 189 1.34 6.29 -1.74
N GLY A 190 0.88 5.49 -2.71
CA GLY A 190 1.27 5.65 -4.10
C GLY A 190 2.79 5.68 -4.19
N ASP A 191 3.27 6.72 -4.88
CA ASP A 191 4.70 6.99 -5.06
C ASP A 191 5.25 8.07 -4.12
N ALA A 192 4.45 8.53 -3.16
CA ALA A 192 4.95 9.49 -2.18
C ALA A 192 6.02 8.88 -1.27
N LEU A 193 5.78 7.68 -0.73
CA LEU A 193 6.66 7.01 0.23
C LEU A 193 6.82 5.54 -0.12
N PHE A 194 8.08 5.08 -0.20
CA PHE A 194 8.44 3.69 -0.47
C PHE A 194 9.16 3.04 0.70
N CYS A 195 9.36 1.71 0.63
CA CYS A 195 10.25 1.03 1.56
C CYS A 195 11.71 1.43 1.32
N GLY A 196 12.19 2.43 2.06
CA GLY A 196 13.61 2.82 2.10
C GLY A 196 13.98 4.03 1.24
N THR A 197 13.02 4.58 0.49
CA THR A 197 13.18 5.79 -0.32
C THR A 197 11.85 6.53 -0.43
N VAL A 198 11.82 7.65 -1.14
CA VAL A 198 10.62 8.42 -1.53
C VAL A 198 10.55 8.52 -3.05
N GLY A 199 9.38 8.88 -3.59
CA GLY A 199 9.22 9.20 -5.01
C GLY A 199 10.19 10.27 -5.49
N SER A 200 10.59 10.18 -6.75
CA SER A 200 11.36 11.25 -7.39
C SER A 200 10.47 12.48 -7.57
N ALA A 201 10.98 13.66 -7.21
CA ALA A 201 10.26 14.92 -7.41
C ALA A 201 10.93 15.74 -8.52
N GLY A 202 10.14 16.48 -9.29
CA GLY A 202 10.64 17.26 -10.43
C GLY A 202 11.56 18.44 -10.07
N SER A 203 11.67 18.81 -8.79
CA SER A 203 12.58 19.87 -8.31
C SER A 203 12.95 19.69 -6.84
N LEU A 204 14.00 20.37 -6.37
CA LEU A 204 14.36 20.39 -4.93
C LEU A 204 13.25 20.96 -4.06
N LYS A 205 12.48 21.93 -4.58
CA LYS A 205 11.33 22.51 -3.87
C LYS A 205 10.24 21.45 -3.65
N GLU A 206 9.92 20.68 -4.69
CA GLU A 206 8.91 19.62 -4.61
C GLU A 206 9.42 18.43 -3.78
N ALA A 207 10.71 18.09 -3.84
CA ALA A 207 11.31 17.08 -2.97
C ALA A 207 11.16 17.48 -1.49
N LYS A 208 11.47 18.73 -1.14
CA LYS A 208 11.28 19.24 0.22
C LYS A 208 9.80 19.19 0.63
N ARG A 209 8.90 19.63 -0.26
CA ARG A 209 7.44 19.57 -0.03
C ARG A 209 6.96 18.15 0.25
N GLN A 210 7.47 17.16 -0.50
CA GLN A 210 7.18 15.74 -0.30
C GLN A 210 7.57 15.28 1.10
N ILE A 211 8.80 15.56 1.52
CA ILE A 211 9.29 15.20 2.86
C ILE A 211 8.47 15.86 3.96
N ASP A 212 8.14 17.14 3.82
CA ASP A 212 7.35 17.88 4.80
C ASP A 212 5.93 17.32 4.94
N HIS A 213 5.29 16.96 3.83
CA HIS A 213 3.95 16.36 3.84
C HIS A 213 3.94 14.92 4.38
N ILE A 214 4.94 14.10 4.04
CA ILE A 214 5.07 12.75 4.62
C ILE A 214 5.24 12.84 6.14
N ARG A 215 6.10 13.75 6.63
CA ARG A 215 6.27 13.98 8.08
C ARG A 215 4.96 14.42 8.75
N ARG A 216 4.23 15.34 8.13
CA ARG A 216 3.00 15.91 8.70
C ARG A 216 1.84 14.92 8.72
N HIS A 217 1.67 14.13 7.66
CA HIS A 217 0.44 13.35 7.45
C HIS A 217 0.63 11.84 7.59
N ILE A 218 1.77 11.29 7.15
CA ILE A 218 2.02 9.84 7.23
C ILE A 218 2.68 9.48 8.56
N PHE A 219 3.66 10.26 9.02
CA PHE A 219 4.37 9.98 10.28
C PHE A 219 3.64 10.43 11.55
N SER A 220 2.48 11.07 11.38
CA SER A 220 1.50 11.32 12.45
C SER A 220 0.54 10.14 12.67
N LEU A 221 0.50 9.17 11.75
CA LEU A 221 -0.21 7.90 11.94
C LEU A 221 0.52 7.01 12.97
N PRO A 222 -0.15 6.01 13.55
CA PRO A 222 0.48 5.04 14.45
C PRO A 222 1.67 4.32 13.81
N ASP A 223 2.70 4.00 14.61
CA ASP A 223 3.94 3.39 14.10
C ASP A 223 3.70 1.99 13.48
N GLU A 224 2.68 1.28 13.95
CA GLU A 224 2.23 -0.03 13.47
C GLU A 224 1.45 0.03 12.15
N MET A 225 1.05 1.22 11.69
CA MET A 225 0.32 1.39 10.45
C MET A 225 1.13 0.84 9.27
N MET A 226 0.55 -0.10 8.53
CA MET A 226 1.21 -0.68 7.36
C MET A 226 1.16 0.29 6.18
N VAL A 227 2.29 0.43 5.52
CA VAL A 227 2.47 1.30 4.35
C VAL A 227 2.52 0.43 3.11
N PHE A 228 1.59 0.70 2.19
CA PHE A 228 1.40 0.02 0.92
C PHE A 228 1.74 0.98 -0.22
N PRO A 229 2.99 0.98 -0.70
CA PRO A 229 3.38 1.82 -1.83
C PRO A 229 2.89 1.23 -3.15
N ALA A 230 2.72 2.08 -4.15
CA ALA A 230 2.39 1.59 -5.49
C ALA A 230 3.59 0.94 -6.19
N HIS A 231 4.82 1.15 -5.72
CA HIS A 231 6.01 0.40 -6.16
C HIS A 231 6.83 -0.17 -5.01
N GLY A 232 7.39 -1.35 -5.22
CA GLY A 232 8.26 -2.02 -4.25
C GLY A 232 7.50 -2.74 -3.11
N PRO A 233 8.20 -3.15 -2.03
CA PRO A 233 7.61 -3.93 -0.95
C PRO A 233 6.87 -3.07 0.08
N MET A 234 5.95 -3.69 0.82
CA MET A 234 5.30 -3.05 1.98
C MET A 234 6.29 -2.74 3.11
N THR A 235 5.89 -1.82 3.99
CA THR A 235 6.64 -1.46 5.20
C THR A 235 5.68 -0.96 6.29
N THR A 236 6.17 -0.30 7.34
CA THR A 236 5.32 0.38 8.34
C THR A 236 5.77 1.81 8.55
N VAL A 237 4.85 2.64 9.09
CA VAL A 237 5.13 4.03 9.44
C VAL A 237 6.33 4.13 10.37
N GLY A 238 6.39 3.32 11.43
CA GLY A 238 7.50 3.33 12.38
C GLY A 238 8.84 3.02 11.71
N ILE A 239 8.91 2.00 10.85
CA ILE A 239 10.15 1.67 10.12
C ILE A 239 10.58 2.86 9.25
N LYS A 240 9.66 3.54 8.56
CA LYS A 240 10.01 4.68 7.71
C LYS A 240 10.38 5.91 8.50
N LYS A 241 9.70 6.18 9.60
CA LYS A 241 9.97 7.32 10.48
C LYS A 241 11.37 7.28 11.09
N TYR A 242 11.85 6.11 11.52
CA TYR A 242 13.13 6.01 12.24
C TYR A 242 14.31 5.51 11.39
N ALA A 243 14.07 4.81 10.28
CA ALA A 243 15.15 4.20 9.50
C ALA A 243 15.39 4.80 8.11
N ASN A 244 14.42 5.53 7.54
CA ASN A 244 14.53 6.05 6.16
C ASN A 244 15.57 7.21 6.10
N PRO A 245 16.62 7.11 5.26
CA PRO A 245 17.70 8.09 5.20
C PRO A 245 17.24 9.49 4.76
N PHE A 246 16.12 9.60 4.04
CA PHE A 246 15.57 10.88 3.59
C PHE A 246 14.96 11.72 4.73
N PHE A 247 14.79 11.14 5.91
CA PHE A 247 14.12 11.80 7.05
C PHE A 247 15.05 12.01 8.25
N ARG A 248 16.35 11.74 8.10
CA ARG A 248 17.37 12.01 9.11
C ARG A 248 17.77 13.48 9.17
#